data_AF-A0A1D9GMX3-F1
#
_entry.id   AF-A0A1D9GMX3-F1
#
_cell.length_a   1.000
_cell.length_b   1.000
_cell.length_c   1.000
_cell.angle_alpha   90.00
_cell.angle_beta   90.00
_cell.angle_gamma   90.00
#
_symmetry.space_group_name_H-M   'P 1'
#
loop_
_entity.id
_entity.type
_entity.pdbx_description
1 polymer ?
#
loop_
_entity_poly.entity_id
_entity_poly.type
_entity_poly.pdbx_seq_one_letter_code
_entity_poly.pdbx_strand_id
1 'polypeptide(L)'
;MAYRLTAFKTASAVALALGLAGTVEAGMYRYTDENGRVVISNTIPQEATKRGYDILGNSGRVVETIPPAPTEEEIAAREAEKQRQKELEVQREKDSRLLKRYSHPDQAVRAMHRKTRELKGLIQLKRGNISVISSQLDNEQSRAADMERAGRDIPETTLEKIRRLESQIRDIEREISSQTAELEELQNDFESEIKRLEEITDEPRTLPLEEPETQ
;
A
#
# COMPACT_ATOMS: atom_id res chain seq x y z
N MET A 1 -44.51 -1.88 -47.79
CA MET A 1 -44.81 -2.68 -46.58
C MET A 1 -45.17 -1.67 -45.49
N ALA A 2 -46.44 -1.33 -45.26
CA ALA A 2 -47.43 -2.08 -44.45
C ALA A 2 -46.97 -2.12 -42.97
N TYR A 3 -47.62 -1.56 -41.93
CA TYR A 3 -48.98 -1.11 -41.59
C TYR A 3 -48.84 0.07 -40.55
N ARG A 4 -49.63 1.16 -40.49
CA ARG A 4 -51.02 1.34 -39.98
C ARG A 4 -51.19 0.76 -38.55
N LEU A 5 -51.65 1.45 -37.49
CA LEU A 5 -52.87 2.25 -37.33
C LEU A 5 -52.97 2.88 -35.91
N THR A 6 -53.46 4.13 -35.89
CA THR A 6 -54.41 4.80 -34.98
C THR A 6 -54.55 4.44 -33.49
N ALA A 7 -54.48 5.50 -32.68
CA ALA A 7 -55.02 5.62 -31.33
C ALA A 7 -56.56 5.68 -31.29
N PHE A 8 -57.18 5.11 -30.24
CA PHE A 8 -58.51 5.45 -29.75
C PHE A 8 -58.58 5.22 -28.23
N LYS A 9 -59.21 6.17 -27.51
CA LYS A 9 -59.46 6.15 -26.05
C LYS A 9 -60.91 5.74 -25.76
N THR A 10 -61.14 4.91 -24.73
CA THR A 10 -62.29 4.88 -23.78
C THR A 10 -61.98 3.81 -22.71
N ALA A 11 -61.88 4.12 -21.41
CA ALA A 11 -62.91 4.29 -20.36
C ALA A 11 -63.32 2.99 -19.62
N SER A 12 -62.90 2.91 -18.34
CA SER A 12 -63.40 2.21 -17.14
C SER A 12 -63.91 0.76 -17.13
N ALA A 13 -63.31 -0.07 -16.26
CA ALA A 13 -64.03 -0.94 -15.31
C ALA A 13 -63.11 -1.37 -14.14
N VAL A 14 -63.60 -1.15 -12.91
CA VAL A 14 -63.02 -1.58 -11.62
C VAL A 14 -63.27 -3.07 -11.42
N ALA A 15 -62.27 -3.84 -10.97
CA ALA A 15 -62.46 -5.13 -10.33
C ALA A 15 -61.43 -5.35 -9.20
N LEU A 16 -61.99 -5.49 -8.01
CA LEU A 16 -61.41 -5.70 -6.69
C LEU A 16 -61.01 -7.18 -6.48
N ALA A 17 -59.77 -7.45 -6.05
CA ALA A 17 -59.30 -8.69 -5.37
C ALA A 17 -57.77 -8.74 -5.44
N LEU A 18 -56.97 -9.11 -4.44
CA LEU A 18 -57.19 -9.55 -3.07
C LEU A 18 -55.93 -9.06 -2.34
N GLY A 19 -56.10 -8.40 -1.20
CA GLY A 19 -54.96 -8.13 -0.32
C GLY A 19 -54.40 -9.47 0.16
N LEU A 20 -53.17 -9.78 -0.25
CA LEU A 20 -52.33 -10.68 0.53
C LEU A 20 -52.02 -9.91 1.82
N ALA A 21 -52.93 -10.02 2.78
CA ALA A 21 -52.58 -9.85 4.17
C ALA A 21 -51.45 -10.85 4.41
N GLY A 22 -50.21 -10.36 4.48
CA GLY A 22 -49.18 -11.07 5.19
C GLY A 22 -49.77 -11.39 6.55
N THR A 23 -49.97 -12.67 6.84
CA THR A 23 -50.28 -13.10 8.20
C THR A 23 -49.16 -12.54 9.06
N VAL A 24 -49.47 -11.50 9.83
CA VAL A 24 -48.66 -11.09 10.96
C VAL A 24 -48.71 -12.30 11.89
N GLU A 25 -47.68 -13.15 11.79
CA GLU A 25 -47.49 -14.22 12.75
C GLU A 25 -47.30 -13.51 14.09
N ALA A 26 -48.27 -13.68 15.00
CA ALA A 26 -48.25 -13.08 16.32
C ALA A 26 -47.11 -13.76 17.12
N GLY A 27 -45.89 -13.31 16.90
CA GLY A 27 -44.69 -13.84 17.52
C GLY A 27 -44.63 -13.42 18.98
N MET A 28 -44.70 -14.39 19.89
CA MET A 28 -44.33 -14.17 21.28
C MET A 28 -42.82 -14.29 21.39
N TYR A 29 -42.18 -13.52 22.27
CA TYR A 29 -40.74 -13.59 22.48
C TYR A 29 -40.45 -14.15 23.86
N ARG A 30 -39.46 -15.02 23.97
CA ARG A 30 -38.96 -15.56 25.24
C ARG A 30 -37.57 -15.01 25.50
N TYR A 31 -37.39 -14.29 26.59
CA TYR A 31 -36.10 -13.71 26.96
C TYR A 31 -35.84 -13.81 28.46
N THR A 32 -34.59 -13.60 28.87
CA THR A 32 -34.21 -13.59 30.29
C THR A 32 -34.18 -12.15 30.81
N ASP A 33 -34.97 -11.87 31.85
CA ASP A 33 -35.01 -10.56 32.52
C ASP A 33 -33.74 -10.31 33.38
N GLU A 34 -33.64 -9.14 33.98
CA GLU A 34 -32.46 -8.74 34.78
C GLU A 34 -32.29 -9.57 36.06
N ASN A 35 -33.37 -10.23 36.50
CA ASN A 35 -33.39 -11.08 37.69
C ASN A 35 -33.16 -12.57 37.35
N GLY A 36 -32.80 -12.87 36.10
CA GLY A 36 -32.56 -14.25 35.64
C GLY A 36 -33.85 -15.04 35.39
N ARG A 37 -35.01 -14.39 35.32
CA ARG A 37 -36.30 -15.05 35.06
C ARG A 37 -36.61 -15.08 33.58
N VAL A 38 -37.09 -16.23 33.11
CA VAL A 38 -37.56 -16.38 31.73
C VAL A 38 -38.95 -15.75 31.61
N VAL A 39 -39.07 -14.72 30.76
CA VAL A 39 -40.30 -13.99 30.50
C VAL A 39 -40.74 -14.25 29.07
N ILE A 40 -42.02 -14.56 28.89
CA ILE A 40 -42.67 -14.64 27.57
C ILE A 40 -43.56 -13.41 27.40
N SER A 41 -43.31 -12.63 26.37
CA SER A 41 -44.04 -11.38 26.13
C SER A 41 -44.22 -11.14 24.63
N ASN A 42 -45.26 -10.39 24.27
CA ASN A 42 -45.49 -9.93 22.91
C ASN A 42 -44.57 -8.74 22.52
N THR A 43 -43.73 -8.27 23.45
CA THR A 43 -42.82 -7.13 23.24
C THR A 43 -41.48 -7.37 23.94
N ILE A 44 -40.39 -7.04 23.26
CA ILE A 44 -39.02 -7.18 23.74
C ILE A 44 -38.49 -5.83 24.27
N PRO A 45 -38.05 -5.75 25.54
CA PRO A 45 -37.31 -4.61 26.08
C PRO A 45 -35.91 -4.51 25.45
N GLN A 46 -35.35 -3.29 25.32
CA GLN A 46 -34.03 -3.09 24.70
C GLN A 46 -32.90 -3.85 25.39
N GLU A 47 -32.98 -4.00 26.71
CA GLU A 47 -31.99 -4.69 27.53
C GLU A 47 -31.95 -6.19 27.24
N ALA A 48 -33.10 -6.79 26.90
CA ALA A 48 -33.20 -8.20 26.52
C ALA A 48 -32.59 -8.46 25.14
N THR A 49 -32.64 -7.49 24.22
CA THR A 49 -31.96 -7.57 22.91
C THR A 49 -30.45 -7.76 23.06
N LYS A 50 -29.84 -7.24 24.13
CA LYS A 50 -28.39 -7.40 24.39
C LYS A 50 -28.01 -8.78 24.91
N ARG A 51 -28.94 -9.50 25.57
CA ARG A 51 -28.70 -10.83 26.17
C ARG A 51 -29.12 -12.01 25.29
N GLY A 52 -29.80 -11.72 24.18
CA GLY A 52 -30.38 -12.72 23.30
C GLY A 52 -31.78 -13.11 23.75
N TYR A 53 -32.58 -13.58 22.79
CA TYR A 53 -33.98 -13.94 22.98
C TYR A 53 -34.42 -14.98 21.95
N ASP A 54 -35.46 -15.74 22.26
CA ASP A 54 -36.10 -16.66 21.33
C ASP A 54 -37.38 -16.04 20.76
N ILE A 55 -37.62 -16.26 19.48
CA ILE A 55 -38.87 -15.98 18.79
C ILE A 55 -39.72 -17.25 18.86
N LEU A 56 -40.92 -17.14 19.39
CA LEU A 56 -41.89 -18.23 19.49
C LEU A 56 -42.98 -18.06 18.43
N GLY A 57 -43.33 -19.15 17.76
CA GLY A 57 -44.45 -19.21 16.84
C GLY A 57 -45.79 -19.34 17.59
N ASN A 58 -46.89 -19.36 16.83
CA ASN A 58 -48.25 -19.39 17.39
C ASN A 58 -48.57 -20.62 18.27
N SER A 59 -47.74 -21.67 18.20
CA SER A 59 -47.83 -22.88 19.04
C SER A 59 -47.02 -22.81 20.34
N GLY A 60 -46.37 -21.68 20.63
CA GLY A 60 -45.48 -21.49 21.79
C GLY A 60 -44.13 -22.21 21.66
N ARG A 61 -43.82 -22.77 20.48
CA ARG A 61 -42.53 -23.40 20.18
C ARG A 61 -41.54 -22.37 19.64
N VAL A 62 -40.25 -22.56 19.95
CA VAL A 62 -39.16 -21.73 19.41
C VAL A 62 -39.07 -21.93 17.91
N VAL A 63 -39.20 -20.82 17.18
CA VAL A 63 -39.00 -20.74 15.73
C VAL A 63 -37.57 -20.31 15.43
N GLU A 64 -37.02 -19.37 16.21
CA GLU A 64 -35.69 -18.82 16.00
C GLU A 64 -35.08 -18.36 17.32
N THR A 65 -33.76 -18.54 17.50
CA THR A 65 -33.02 -18.06 18.67
C THR A 65 -32.04 -16.99 18.24
N ILE A 66 -32.18 -15.79 18.80
CA ILE A 66 -31.29 -14.65 18.57
C ILE A 66 -30.23 -14.65 19.68
N PRO A 67 -28.94 -14.77 19.34
CA PRO A 67 -27.87 -14.80 20.33
C PRO A 67 -27.69 -13.44 21.02
N PRO A 68 -27.03 -13.40 22.21
CA PRO A 68 -26.63 -12.15 22.86
C PRO A 68 -25.78 -11.27 21.93
N ALA A 69 -25.80 -9.97 22.21
CA ALA A 69 -24.86 -9.04 21.60
C ALA A 69 -23.43 -9.48 21.97
N PRO A 70 -22.50 -9.53 20.99
CA PRO A 70 -21.14 -9.95 21.25
C PRO A 70 -20.49 -9.05 22.30
N THR A 71 -19.74 -9.65 23.21
CA THR A 71 -18.99 -8.93 24.24
C THR A 71 -17.90 -8.06 23.60
N GLU A 72 -17.43 -7.03 24.30
CA GLU A 72 -16.34 -6.18 23.82
C GLU A 72 -15.07 -6.99 23.49
N GLU A 73 -14.78 -8.03 24.28
CA GLU A 73 -13.67 -8.96 24.03
C GLU A 73 -13.86 -9.78 22.74
N GLU A 74 -15.07 -10.27 22.46
CA GLU A 74 -15.39 -11.01 21.23
C GLU A 74 -15.33 -10.11 19.98
N ILE A 75 -15.72 -8.83 20.12
CA ILE A 75 -15.59 -7.83 19.05
C ILE A 75 -14.10 -7.57 18.78
N ALA A 76 -13.31 -7.29 19.82
CA ALA A 76 -11.87 -7.05 19.70
C ALA A 76 -11.12 -8.25 19.11
N ALA A 77 -11.44 -9.48 19.53
CA ALA A 77 -10.87 -10.70 18.98
C ALA A 77 -11.22 -10.88 17.49
N ARG A 78 -12.48 -10.60 17.11
CA ARG A 78 -12.91 -10.65 15.70
C ARG A 78 -12.22 -9.60 14.84
N GLU A 79 -11.99 -8.40 15.37
CA GLU A 79 -11.26 -7.33 14.68
C GLU A 79 -9.79 -7.68 14.51
N ALA A 80 -9.14 -8.21 15.55
CA ALA A 80 -7.76 -8.68 15.49
C ALA A 80 -7.59 -9.82 14.46
N GLU A 81 -8.50 -10.81 14.45
CA GLU A 81 -8.46 -11.88 13.45
C GLU A 81 -8.71 -11.34 12.04
N LYS A 82 -9.68 -10.44 11.86
CA LYS A 82 -9.91 -9.78 10.57
C LYS A 82 -8.67 -9.02 10.09
N GLN A 83 -7.96 -8.34 10.99
CA GLN A 83 -6.73 -7.62 10.67
C GLN A 83 -5.61 -8.60 10.26
N ARG A 84 -5.45 -9.69 10.99
CA ARG A 84 -4.49 -10.76 10.65
C ARG A 84 -4.77 -11.38 9.28
N GLN A 85 -6.04 -11.63 8.96
CA GLN A 85 -6.43 -12.16 7.64
C GLN A 85 -6.13 -11.18 6.51
N LYS A 86 -6.39 -9.89 6.72
CA LYS A 86 -6.01 -8.84 5.75
C LYS A 86 -4.50 -8.77 5.53
N GLU A 87 -3.72 -8.83 6.60
CA GLU A 87 -2.25 -8.82 6.50
C GLU A 87 -1.73 -10.03 5.72
N LEU A 88 -2.31 -11.21 5.96
CA LEU A 88 -1.99 -12.42 5.21
C LEU A 88 -2.35 -12.30 3.73
N GLU A 89 -3.51 -11.72 3.42
CA GLU A 89 -3.93 -11.47 2.03
C GLU A 89 -2.98 -10.49 1.33
N VAL A 90 -2.61 -9.38 1.97
CA VAL A 90 -1.63 -8.42 1.45
C VAL A 90 -0.27 -9.08 1.20
N GLN A 91 0.18 -9.95 2.10
CA GLN A 91 1.44 -10.69 1.91
C GLN A 91 1.34 -11.67 0.73
N ARG A 92 0.25 -12.44 0.62
CA ARG A 92 0.03 -13.34 -0.52
C ARG A 92 0.00 -12.60 -1.85
N GLU A 93 -0.58 -11.41 -1.89
CA GLU A 93 -0.54 -10.57 -3.09
C GLU A 93 0.87 -10.07 -3.42
N LYS A 94 1.65 -9.66 -2.41
CA LYS A 94 3.06 -9.28 -2.58
C LYS A 94 3.87 -10.45 -3.13
N ASP A 95 3.73 -11.63 -2.55
CA ASP A 95 4.40 -12.86 -2.99
C ASP A 95 4.00 -13.24 -4.42
N SER A 96 2.71 -13.15 -4.75
CA SER A 96 2.23 -13.40 -6.12
C SER A 96 2.83 -12.42 -7.12
N ARG A 97 2.96 -11.13 -6.78
CA ARG A 97 3.62 -10.14 -7.64
C ARG A 97 5.11 -10.44 -7.81
N LEU A 98 5.77 -10.88 -6.75
CA LEU A 98 7.19 -11.22 -6.75
C LEU A 98 7.46 -12.42 -7.66
N LEU A 99 6.69 -13.50 -7.52
CA LEU A 99 6.76 -14.70 -8.36
C LEU A 99 6.43 -14.43 -9.84
N LYS A 100 5.54 -13.47 -10.11
CA LYS A 100 5.25 -13.02 -11.49
C LYS A 100 6.41 -12.27 -12.12
N ARG A 101 7.21 -11.56 -11.31
CA ARG A 101 8.35 -10.76 -11.79
C ARG A 101 9.61 -11.62 -11.94
N TYR A 102 9.83 -12.54 -11.01
CA TYR A 102 11.02 -13.38 -10.95
C TYR A 102 10.61 -14.83 -10.71
N SER A 103 10.99 -15.72 -11.62
CA SER A 103 10.67 -17.14 -11.47
C SER A 103 11.69 -17.92 -10.62
N HIS A 104 12.82 -17.29 -10.26
CA HIS A 104 13.89 -17.88 -9.43
C HIS A 104 14.67 -16.72 -8.76
N PRO A 105 15.17 -16.87 -7.52
CA PRO A 105 15.94 -15.83 -6.82
C PRO A 105 17.08 -15.22 -7.65
N ASP A 106 17.86 -16.05 -8.36
CA ASP A 106 18.92 -15.58 -9.27
C ASP A 106 18.46 -14.58 -10.36
N GLN A 107 17.19 -14.58 -10.77
CA GLN A 107 16.68 -13.56 -11.70
C GLN A 107 16.58 -12.19 -11.02
N ALA A 108 16.17 -12.17 -9.75
CA ALA A 108 16.14 -10.96 -8.94
C ALA A 108 17.57 -10.45 -8.68
N VAL A 109 18.52 -11.35 -8.37
CA VAL A 109 19.95 -11.00 -8.23
C VAL A 109 20.48 -10.35 -9.51
N ARG A 110 20.25 -10.96 -10.68
CA ARG A 110 20.67 -10.37 -11.97
C ARG A 110 19.99 -9.03 -12.25
N ALA A 111 18.74 -8.83 -11.81
CA ALA A 111 18.05 -7.56 -11.96
C ALA A 111 18.67 -6.47 -11.06
N MET A 112 18.94 -6.80 -9.80
CA MET A 112 19.64 -5.95 -8.84
C MET A 112 21.01 -5.52 -9.39
N HIS A 113 21.80 -6.47 -9.87
CA HIS A 113 23.10 -6.27 -10.50
C HIS A 113 23.07 -5.28 -11.66
N ARG A 114 22.12 -5.45 -12.60
CA ARG A 114 21.94 -4.52 -13.72
C ARG A 114 21.61 -3.10 -13.24
N LYS A 115 20.67 -2.96 -12.30
CA LYS A 115 20.24 -1.67 -11.77
C LYS A 115 21.34 -0.97 -10.95
N THR A 116 22.08 -1.75 -10.17
CA THR A 116 23.28 -1.32 -9.44
C THR A 116 24.32 -0.76 -10.40
N ARG A 117 24.63 -1.45 -11.50
CA ARG A 117 25.58 -0.97 -12.50
C ARG A 117 25.12 0.30 -13.20
N GLU A 118 23.83 0.41 -13.51
CA GLU A 118 23.23 1.61 -14.08
C GLU A 118 23.45 2.83 -13.17
N LEU A 119 23.08 2.74 -11.89
CA LEU A 119 23.26 3.82 -10.91
C LEU A 119 24.74 4.14 -10.65
N LYS A 120 25.59 3.11 -10.50
CA LYS A 120 27.05 3.31 -10.34
C LYS A 120 27.64 4.02 -11.55
N GLY A 121 27.19 3.70 -12.76
CA GLY A 121 27.61 4.39 -13.99
C GLY A 121 27.25 5.87 -13.99
N LEU A 122 26.04 6.22 -13.53
CA LEU A 122 25.62 7.62 -13.39
C LEU A 122 26.46 8.38 -12.35
N ILE A 123 26.75 7.76 -11.20
CA ILE A 123 27.63 8.33 -10.18
C ILE A 123 29.03 8.58 -10.75
N GLN A 124 29.59 7.62 -11.49
CA GLN A 124 30.91 7.78 -12.11
C GLN A 124 30.94 8.91 -13.14
N LEU A 125 29.88 9.05 -13.95
CA LEU A 125 29.75 10.19 -14.88
C LEU A 125 29.75 11.53 -14.13
N LYS A 126 29.00 11.65 -13.04
CA LYS A 126 28.97 12.86 -12.20
C LYS A 126 30.33 13.16 -11.57
N ARG A 127 31.05 12.14 -11.09
CA ARG A 127 32.43 12.28 -10.60
C ARG A 127 33.38 12.78 -11.69
N GLY A 128 33.24 12.27 -12.92
CA GLY A 128 33.96 12.78 -14.09
C GLY A 128 33.68 14.26 -14.33
N ASN A 129 32.42 14.69 -14.24
CA ASN A 129 32.05 16.10 -14.36
C ASN A 129 32.69 16.96 -13.25
N ILE A 130 32.69 16.50 -11.99
CA ILE A 130 33.39 17.19 -10.89
C ILE A 130 34.87 17.34 -11.20
N SER A 131 35.54 16.30 -11.73
CA SER A 131 36.97 16.37 -12.07
C SER A 131 37.28 17.47 -13.09
N VAL A 132 36.42 17.60 -14.11
CA VAL A 132 36.56 18.67 -15.13
C VAL A 132 36.35 20.06 -14.50
N ILE A 133 35.31 20.23 -13.68
CA ILE A 133 35.00 21.52 -13.03
C ILE A 133 36.09 21.88 -12.01
N SER A 134 36.60 20.92 -11.26
CA SER A 134 37.70 21.10 -10.30
C SER A 134 38.97 21.57 -11.02
N SER A 135 39.30 20.95 -12.16
CA SER A 135 40.43 21.41 -12.98
C SER A 135 40.23 22.86 -13.48
N GLN A 136 39.01 23.27 -13.80
CA GLN A 136 38.72 24.66 -14.16
C GLN A 136 38.86 25.60 -12.95
N LEU A 137 38.41 25.17 -11.78
CA LEU A 137 38.53 25.91 -10.52
C LEU A 137 39.99 26.15 -10.17
N ASP A 138 40.83 25.09 -10.20
CA ASP A 138 42.26 25.17 -9.91
C ASP A 138 42.98 26.17 -10.82
N ASN A 139 42.60 26.21 -12.10
CA ASN A 139 43.15 27.17 -13.07
C ASN A 139 42.77 28.62 -12.74
N GLU A 140 41.51 28.88 -12.36
CA GLU A 140 41.08 30.24 -12.00
C GLU A 140 41.67 30.69 -10.67
N GLN A 141 41.76 29.79 -9.69
CA GLN A 141 42.42 30.07 -8.40
C GLN A 141 43.91 30.34 -8.59
N SER A 142 44.60 29.58 -9.45
CA SER A 142 46.02 29.82 -9.76
C SER A 142 46.25 31.19 -10.38
N ARG A 143 45.38 31.61 -11.33
CA ARG A 143 45.43 32.94 -11.93
C ARG A 143 45.19 34.05 -10.91
N ALA A 144 44.21 33.88 -10.03
CA ALA A 144 43.93 34.84 -8.97
C ALA A 144 45.15 34.97 -8.02
N ALA A 145 45.74 33.85 -7.61
CA ALA A 145 46.94 33.83 -6.78
C ALA A 145 48.15 34.49 -7.46
N ASP A 146 48.33 34.31 -8.78
CA ASP A 146 49.37 35.00 -9.54
C ASP A 146 49.16 36.53 -9.58
N MET A 147 47.90 37.00 -9.61
CA MET A 147 47.59 38.44 -9.55
C MET A 147 47.90 39.02 -8.17
N GLU A 148 47.48 38.34 -7.10
CA GLU A 148 47.80 38.76 -5.73
C GLU A 148 49.31 38.79 -5.48
N ARG A 149 50.04 37.76 -5.92
CA ARG A 149 51.51 37.72 -5.83
C ARG A 149 52.19 38.84 -6.61
N ALA A 150 51.56 39.32 -7.68
CA ALA A 150 52.02 40.47 -8.45
C ALA A 150 51.56 41.82 -7.87
N GLY A 151 50.86 41.85 -6.73
CA GLY A 151 50.32 43.05 -6.11
C GLY A 151 49.18 43.70 -6.89
N ARG A 152 48.47 42.92 -7.73
CA ARG A 152 47.32 43.38 -8.50
C ARG A 152 46.02 42.92 -7.84
N ASP A 153 45.00 43.77 -7.89
CA ASP A 153 43.65 43.39 -7.45
C ASP A 153 43.08 42.28 -8.35
N ILE A 154 42.40 41.31 -7.74
CA ILE A 154 41.69 40.27 -8.47
C ILE A 154 40.38 40.87 -9.03
N PRO A 155 40.11 40.77 -10.34
CA PRO A 155 38.84 41.21 -10.90
C PRO A 155 37.65 40.47 -10.27
N GLU A 156 36.55 41.18 -9.97
CA GLU A 156 35.34 40.55 -9.40
C GLU A 156 34.81 39.43 -10.31
N THR A 157 34.95 39.55 -11.63
CA THR A 157 34.56 38.51 -12.59
C THR A 157 35.28 37.18 -12.37
N THR A 158 36.55 37.21 -11.92
CA THR A 158 37.31 36.01 -11.56
C THR A 158 36.79 35.41 -10.25
N LEU A 159 36.51 36.25 -9.25
CA LEU A 159 35.94 35.81 -7.97
C LEU A 159 34.55 35.19 -8.16
N GLU A 160 33.67 35.81 -8.94
CA GLU A 160 32.36 35.27 -9.29
C GLU A 160 32.47 33.93 -10.01
N LYS A 161 33.42 33.80 -10.95
CA LYS A 161 33.66 32.55 -11.66
C LYS A 161 34.10 31.42 -10.72
N ILE A 162 35.00 31.71 -9.78
CA ILE A 162 35.44 30.78 -8.72
C ILE A 162 34.23 30.33 -7.89
N ARG A 163 33.47 31.28 -7.32
CA ARG A 163 32.28 30.98 -6.50
C ARG A 163 31.26 30.12 -7.25
N ARG A 164 31.06 30.38 -8.55
CA ARG A 164 30.16 29.60 -9.42
C ARG A 164 30.66 28.17 -9.61
N LEU A 165 31.94 27.97 -9.92
CA LEU A 165 32.53 26.63 -10.11
C LEU A 165 32.45 25.82 -8.81
N GLU A 166 32.76 26.43 -7.67
CA GLU A 166 32.61 25.80 -6.35
C GLU A 166 31.16 25.41 -6.06
N SER A 167 30.19 26.26 -6.41
CA SER A 167 28.77 25.92 -6.25
C SER A 167 28.37 24.74 -7.13
N GLN A 168 28.82 24.70 -8.38
CA GLN A 168 28.54 23.59 -9.29
C GLN A 168 29.10 22.27 -8.76
N ILE A 169 30.30 22.28 -8.18
CA ILE A 169 30.88 21.08 -7.54
C ILE A 169 29.97 20.63 -6.38
N ARG A 170 29.64 21.54 -5.45
CA ARG A 170 28.76 21.21 -4.30
C ARG A 170 27.40 20.68 -4.73
N ASP A 171 26.83 21.22 -5.80
CA ASP A 171 25.54 20.77 -6.33
C ASP A 171 25.63 19.34 -6.83
N ILE A 172 26.66 19.02 -7.63
CA ILE A 172 26.87 17.66 -8.14
C ILE A 172 27.22 16.68 -6.99
N GLU A 173 27.97 17.11 -5.98
CA GLU A 173 28.27 16.29 -4.80
C GLU A 173 27.00 15.91 -4.03
N ARG A 174 26.04 16.85 -3.88
CA ARG A 174 24.73 16.57 -3.27
C ARG A 174 23.94 15.56 -4.10
N GLU A 175 23.96 15.68 -5.42
CA GLU A 175 23.32 14.71 -6.31
C GLU A 175 23.96 13.32 -6.18
N ILE A 176 25.30 13.23 -6.14
CA ILE A 176 26.01 11.96 -5.91
C ILE A 176 25.62 11.36 -4.56
N SER A 177 25.53 12.16 -3.50
CA SER A 177 25.12 11.68 -2.18
C SER A 177 23.71 11.10 -2.22
N SER A 178 22.77 11.78 -2.87
CA SER A 178 21.40 11.28 -3.03
C SER A 178 21.35 9.97 -3.82
N GLN A 179 22.10 9.86 -4.91
CA GLN A 179 22.16 8.65 -5.72
C GLN A 179 22.85 7.49 -5.01
N THR A 180 23.81 7.78 -4.12
CA THR A 180 24.46 6.76 -3.31
C THR A 180 23.49 6.20 -2.27
N ALA A 181 22.68 7.06 -1.64
CA ALA A 181 21.61 6.61 -0.75
C ALA A 181 20.54 5.77 -1.50
N GLU A 182 20.14 6.21 -2.70
CA GLU A 182 19.22 5.44 -3.55
C GLU A 182 19.81 4.06 -3.93
N LEU A 183 21.11 3.99 -4.19
CA LEU A 183 21.80 2.73 -4.45
C LEU A 183 21.73 1.77 -3.25
N GLU A 184 21.97 2.27 -2.04
CA GLU A 184 21.90 1.48 -0.81
C GLU A 184 20.45 1.00 -0.53
N GLU A 185 19.46 1.88 -0.69
CA GLU A 185 18.04 1.53 -0.55
C GLU A 185 17.63 0.46 -1.56
N LEU A 186 18.01 0.63 -2.82
CA LEU A 186 17.77 -0.34 -3.89
C LEU A 186 18.36 -1.71 -3.55
N GLN A 187 19.60 -1.75 -3.05
CA GLN A 187 20.26 -3.00 -2.67
C GLN A 187 19.54 -3.70 -1.51
N ASN A 188 19.14 -2.95 -0.48
CA ASN A 188 18.40 -3.49 0.66
C ASN A 188 17.02 -4.03 0.24
N ASP A 189 16.31 -3.30 -0.62
CA ASP A 189 15.01 -3.72 -1.15
C ASP A 189 15.12 -5.04 -1.94
N PHE A 190 16.11 -5.11 -2.83
CA PHE A 190 16.37 -6.34 -3.59
C PHE A 190 16.80 -7.48 -2.69
N GLU A 191 17.64 -7.25 -1.66
CA GLU A 191 18.03 -8.29 -0.71
C GLU A 191 16.82 -8.87 0.02
N SER A 192 15.89 -8.01 0.46
CA SER A 192 14.65 -8.45 1.08
C SER A 192 13.76 -9.22 0.09
N GLU A 193 13.64 -8.77 -1.16
CA GLU A 193 12.89 -9.48 -2.21
C GLU A 193 13.52 -10.85 -2.52
N ILE A 194 14.85 -10.93 -2.60
CA ILE A 194 15.59 -12.17 -2.89
C ILE A 194 15.39 -13.17 -1.74
N LYS A 195 15.56 -12.74 -0.48
CA LYS A 195 15.33 -13.60 0.68
C LYS A 195 13.89 -14.11 0.71
N ARG A 196 12.92 -13.24 0.41
CA ARG A 196 11.51 -13.66 0.32
C ARG A 196 11.28 -14.66 -0.81
N LEU A 197 11.94 -14.49 -1.96
CA LEU A 197 11.90 -15.46 -3.06
C LEU A 197 12.43 -16.83 -2.61
N GLU A 198 13.57 -16.87 -1.93
CA GLU A 198 14.14 -18.13 -1.41
C GLU A 198 13.17 -18.84 -0.46
N GLU A 199 12.48 -18.09 0.41
CA GLU A 199 11.46 -18.64 1.32
C GLU A 199 10.23 -19.20 0.59
N ILE A 200 9.73 -18.53 -0.45
CA ILE A 200 8.49 -18.92 -1.14
C ILE A 200 8.71 -19.95 -2.25
N THR A 201 9.91 -20.02 -2.85
CA THR A 201 10.24 -21.02 -3.88
C THR A 201 10.92 -22.26 -3.31
N ASP A 202 11.42 -22.21 -2.07
CA ASP A 202 12.27 -23.25 -1.46
C ASP A 202 13.53 -23.55 -2.30
N GLU A 203 14.01 -22.53 -3.03
CA GLU A 203 15.19 -22.61 -3.88
C GLU A 203 16.18 -21.53 -3.41
N PRO A 204 17.43 -21.89 -3.03
CA PRO A 204 18.43 -20.90 -2.67
C PRO A 204 19.00 -20.22 -3.92
N ARG A 205 19.44 -18.97 -3.80
CA ARG A 205 20.23 -18.33 -4.86
C ARG A 205 21.59 -19.02 -5.03
N THR A 206 22.07 -19.03 -6.26
CA THR A 206 23.43 -19.49 -6.60
C THR A 206 24.38 -18.32 -6.82
N LEU A 207 23.83 -17.14 -7.11
CA LEU A 207 24.60 -15.93 -7.37
C LEU A 207 24.90 -15.13 -6.09
N PRO A 208 26.08 -14.51 -5.98
CA PRO A 208 26.40 -13.59 -4.89
C PRO A 208 25.58 -12.30 -5.02
N LEU A 209 25.25 -11.69 -3.87
CA LEU A 209 24.54 -10.40 -3.85
C LEU A 209 25.46 -9.28 -4.35
N GLU A 210 26.74 -9.32 -4.01
CA GLU A 210 27.73 -8.40 -4.55
C GLU A 210 28.26 -8.90 -5.90
N GLU A 211 28.20 -8.08 -6.94
CA GLU A 211 28.96 -8.37 -8.16
C GLU A 211 30.46 -8.27 -7.83
N PRO A 212 31.29 -9.26 -8.21
CA PRO A 212 32.73 -9.11 -8.10
C PRO A 212 33.15 -7.89 -8.91
N GLU A 213 33.99 -7.02 -8.32
CA GLU A 213 34.52 -5.86 -9.02
C GLU A 213 35.25 -6.33 -10.29
N THR A 214 34.63 -6.14 -11.45
CA THR A 214 35.33 -6.30 -12.73
C THR A 214 36.36 -5.18 -12.83
N GLN A 215 37.63 -5.54 -12.62
CA GLN A 215 38.80 -4.70 -12.86
C GLN A 215 38.86 -4.19 -14.31
#